data_AF-A0A1D2YXR7-F1
#
_entry.id   AF-A0A1D2YXR7-F1
#
_cell.length_a   1.000
_cell.length_b   1.000
_cell.length_c   1.000
_cell.angle_alpha   90.00
_cell.angle_beta   90.00
_cell.angle_gamma   90.00
#
_symmetry.space_group_name_H-M   'P 1'
#
loop_
_entity.id
_entity.type
_entity.pdbx_description
1 polymer ?
#
loop_
_entity_poly.entity_id
_entity_poly.type
_entity_poly.pdbx_seq_one_letter_code
_entity_poly.pdbx_strand_id
1 'polypeptide(L)'
;MEILLMQVGLLTVGIIFIIIALFKPKNDGISEDKIEKMFEDFLLQIEIENEEILKKIKLTHTEIYSQLEKELRTLEKRVTEIESRLVTSEATSTGSYITPNDENSYQLNAKYEEVLKLYNSGYSIDEVAQKTNISHAEIKLILGLKQKGYKNV
;
A
#
# COMPACT_ATOMS: atom_id res chain seq x y z
N MET A 1 -75.10 47.97 0.64
CA MET A 1 -74.19 47.38 -0.37
C MET A 1 -72.92 46.83 0.25
N GLU A 2 -72.32 47.49 1.23
CA GLU A 2 -71.05 47.06 1.86
C GLU A 2 -71.10 45.66 2.50
N ILE A 3 -72.18 45.32 3.20
CA ILE A 3 -72.36 43.99 3.83
C ILE A 3 -72.38 42.87 2.78
N LEU A 4 -73.01 43.11 1.63
CA LEU A 4 -73.14 42.12 0.55
C LEU A 4 -71.77 41.87 -0.11
N LEU A 5 -70.96 42.93 -0.25
CA LEU A 5 -69.60 42.85 -0.79
C LEU A 5 -68.66 42.04 0.13
N MET A 6 -68.83 42.18 1.45
CA MET A 6 -68.08 41.39 2.45
C MET A 6 -68.44 39.90 2.39
N GLN A 7 -69.73 39.56 2.23
CA GLN A 7 -70.18 38.17 2.12
C GLN A 7 -69.68 37.50 0.84
N VAL A 8 -69.70 38.20 -0.30
CA VAL A 8 -69.15 37.68 -1.56
C VAL A 8 -67.64 37.46 -1.45
N GLY A 9 -66.91 38.37 -0.79
CA GLY A 9 -65.48 38.21 -0.53
C GLY A 9 -65.14 36.98 0.33
N LEU A 10 -65.96 36.66 1.34
CA LEU A 10 -65.77 35.47 2.16
C LEU A 10 -65.98 34.18 1.35
N LEU A 11 -66.99 34.16 0.48
CA LEU A 11 -67.30 33.01 -0.38
C LEU A 11 -66.19 32.73 -1.38
N THR A 12 -65.60 33.75 -2.01
CA THR A 12 -64.53 33.57 -2.99
C THR A 12 -63.26 33.02 -2.34
N VAL A 13 -62.90 33.48 -1.14
CA VAL A 13 -61.77 32.95 -0.37
C VAL A 13 -61.99 31.48 -0.01
N GLY A 14 -63.21 31.11 0.39
CA GLY A 14 -63.56 29.72 0.68
C GLY A 14 -63.39 28.81 -0.55
N ILE A 15 -63.85 29.25 -1.72
CA ILE A 15 -63.71 28.51 -2.97
C ILE A 15 -62.23 28.32 -3.35
N ILE A 16 -61.41 29.37 -3.19
CA ILE A 16 -59.96 29.28 -3.45
C ILE A 16 -59.31 28.23 -2.56
N PHE A 17 -59.65 28.20 -1.26
CA PHE A 17 -59.14 27.18 -0.35
C PHE A 17 -59.54 25.75 -0.76
N ILE A 18 -60.78 25.55 -1.22
CA ILE A 18 -61.26 24.26 -1.71
C ILE A 18 -60.51 23.83 -2.97
N ILE A 19 -60.26 24.76 -3.90
CA ILE A 19 -59.48 24.49 -5.12
C ILE A 19 -58.06 24.08 -4.75
N ILE A 20 -57.40 24.81 -3.84
CA ILE A 20 -56.05 24.48 -3.36
C ILE A 20 -56.03 23.10 -2.68
N ALA A 21 -57.05 22.77 -1.89
CA ALA A 21 -57.18 21.47 -1.24
C ALA A 21 -57.40 20.33 -2.25
N LEU A 22 -58.16 20.56 -3.32
CA LEU A 22 -58.38 19.59 -4.40
C LEU A 22 -57.17 19.45 -5.32
N PHE A 23 -56.39 20.51 -5.49
CA PHE A 23 -55.15 20.49 -6.26
C PHE A 23 -53.94 20.00 -5.48
N LYS A 24 -54.09 19.64 -4.20
CA LYS A 24 -53.02 18.99 -3.47
C LYS A 24 -52.73 17.66 -4.17
N PRO A 25 -51.59 17.53 -4.87
CA PRO A 25 -51.27 16.28 -5.56
C PRO A 25 -51.29 15.20 -4.50
N LYS A 26 -52.05 14.14 -4.78
CA LYS A 26 -52.00 12.92 -3.97
C LYS A 26 -50.54 12.54 -3.92
N ASN A 27 -49.93 12.74 -2.76
CA ASN A 27 -48.53 12.42 -2.55
C ASN A 27 -48.50 10.90 -2.64
N ASP A 28 -48.21 10.40 -3.84
CA ASP A 28 -47.91 9.01 -4.11
C ASP A 28 -46.60 8.73 -3.37
N GLY A 29 -46.72 8.62 -2.05
CA GLY A 29 -45.65 8.15 -1.19
C GLY A 29 -45.15 6.87 -1.83
N ILE A 30 -43.83 6.79 -1.98
CA ILE A 30 -43.13 5.66 -2.59
C ILE A 30 -43.82 4.39 -2.13
N SER A 31 -44.56 3.75 -3.04
CA SER A 31 -45.35 2.57 -2.73
C SER A 31 -44.40 1.47 -2.27
N GLU A 32 -44.84 0.69 -1.29
CA GLU A 32 -44.10 -0.44 -0.74
C GLU A 32 -43.60 -1.38 -1.86
N ASP A 33 -44.43 -1.62 -2.88
CA ASP A 33 -44.09 -2.38 -4.09
C ASP A 33 -42.88 -1.81 -4.87
N LYS A 34 -42.73 -0.48 -4.89
CA LYS A 34 -41.61 0.18 -5.58
C LYS A 34 -40.31 0.02 -4.77
N ILE A 35 -40.42 0.04 -3.45
CA ILE A 35 -39.30 -0.23 -2.54
C ILE A 35 -38.87 -1.68 -2.66
N GLU A 36 -39.83 -2.61 -2.66
CA GLU A 36 -39.58 -4.04 -2.83
C GLU A 36 -38.87 -4.35 -4.15
N LYS A 37 -39.36 -3.81 -5.26
CA LYS A 37 -38.71 -3.96 -6.57
C LYS A 37 -37.27 -3.39 -6.58
N MET A 38 -37.05 -2.23 -5.95
CA MET A 38 -35.70 -1.67 -5.83
C MET A 38 -34.77 -2.55 -4.99
N PHE A 39 -35.29 -3.20 -3.94
CA PHE A 39 -34.52 -4.16 -3.16
C PHE A 39 -34.22 -5.43 -3.94
N GLU A 40 -35.16 -5.94 -4.72
CA GLU A 40 -34.95 -7.10 -5.59
C GLU A 40 -33.87 -6.82 -6.64
N ASP A 41 -33.96 -5.68 -7.33
CA ASP A 41 -32.95 -5.23 -8.28
C ASP A 41 -31.57 -5.06 -7.62
N PHE A 42 -31.52 -4.56 -6.38
CA PHE A 42 -30.28 -4.37 -5.62
C PHE A 42 -29.67 -5.70 -5.15
N LEU A 43 -30.49 -6.66 -4.71
CA LEU A 43 -30.02 -7.99 -4.32
C LEU A 43 -29.42 -8.72 -5.53
N LEU A 44 -30.07 -8.62 -6.68
CA LEU A 44 -29.57 -9.20 -7.93
C LEU A 44 -28.26 -8.52 -8.36
N GLN A 45 -28.16 -7.20 -8.23
CA GLN A 45 -26.92 -6.47 -8.48
C GLN A 45 -25.78 -6.92 -7.58
N ILE A 46 -26.03 -7.09 -6.27
CA ILE A 46 -25.02 -7.58 -5.32
C ILE A 46 -24.54 -8.98 -5.70
N GLU A 47 -25.44 -9.87 -6.12
CA GLU A 47 -25.08 -11.23 -6.52
C GLU A 47 -24.14 -11.22 -7.73
N ILE A 48 -24.46 -10.42 -8.74
CA ILE A 48 -23.61 -10.23 -9.93
C ILE A 48 -22.25 -9.63 -9.55
N GLU A 49 -22.24 -8.57 -8.73
CA GLU A 49 -21.00 -7.93 -8.29
C GLU A 49 -20.12 -8.88 -7.49
N ASN A 50 -20.69 -9.72 -6.63
CA ASN A 50 -19.97 -10.74 -5.89
C ASN A 50 -19.32 -11.78 -6.82
N GLU A 51 -20.04 -12.23 -7.84
CA GLU A 51 -19.50 -13.17 -8.82
C GLU A 51 -18.34 -12.54 -9.61
N GLU A 52 -18.48 -11.28 -10.03
CA GLU A 52 -17.42 -10.54 -10.71
C GLU A 52 -16.18 -10.34 -9.83
N ILE A 53 -16.38 -9.95 -8.56
CA ILE A 53 -15.28 -9.78 -7.60
C ILE A 53 -14.56 -11.11 -7.41
N LEU A 54 -15.31 -12.21 -7.23
CA LEU A 54 -14.72 -13.54 -7.07
C LEU A 54 -13.91 -13.94 -8.31
N LYS A 55 -14.41 -13.64 -9.51
CA LYS A 55 -13.71 -13.90 -10.77
C LYS A 55 -12.43 -13.08 -10.88
N LYS A 56 -12.47 -11.79 -10.55
CA LYS A 56 -11.29 -10.90 -10.52
C LYS A 56 -10.24 -11.42 -9.54
N ILE A 57 -10.65 -11.79 -8.32
CA ILE A 57 -9.76 -12.35 -7.30
C ILE A 57 -9.07 -13.63 -7.81
N LYS A 58 -9.81 -14.56 -8.41
CA LYS A 58 -9.23 -15.80 -8.97
C LYS A 58 -8.21 -15.52 -10.05
N LEU A 59 -8.52 -14.60 -10.97
CA LEU A 59 -7.63 -14.24 -12.07
C LEU A 59 -6.35 -13.58 -11.55
N THR A 60 -6.47 -12.59 -10.67
CA THR A 60 -5.33 -11.93 -10.04
C THR A 60 -4.47 -12.89 -9.23
N HIS A 61 -5.08 -13.81 -8.47
CA HIS A 61 -4.32 -14.84 -7.77
C HIS A 61 -3.50 -15.69 -8.74
N THR A 62 -4.14 -16.20 -9.79
CA THR A 62 -3.48 -17.06 -10.78
C THR A 62 -2.30 -16.34 -11.44
N GLU A 63 -2.48 -15.06 -11.79
CA GLU A 63 -1.42 -14.25 -12.39
C GLU A 63 -0.26 -14.00 -11.42
N ILE A 64 -0.55 -13.65 -10.16
CA ILE A 64 0.47 -13.48 -9.13
C ILE A 64 1.25 -14.77 -8.90
N TYR A 65 0.58 -15.93 -8.81
CA TYR A 65 1.26 -17.21 -8.64
C TYR A 65 2.19 -17.53 -9.82
N SER A 66 1.76 -17.23 -11.05
CA SER A 66 2.61 -17.40 -12.24
C SER A 66 3.83 -16.48 -12.23
N GLN A 67 3.66 -15.22 -11.83
CA GLN A 67 4.76 -14.27 -11.70
C GLN A 67 5.75 -14.72 -10.62
N LEU A 68 5.23 -15.14 -9.46
CA LEU A 68 6.05 -15.63 -8.35
C LEU A 68 6.86 -16.87 -8.76
N GLU A 69 6.27 -17.81 -9.50
CA GLU A 69 6.99 -18.98 -9.99
C GLU A 69 8.12 -18.60 -10.98
N LYS A 70 7.87 -17.61 -11.86
CA LYS A 70 8.90 -17.10 -12.78
C LYS A 70 10.05 -16.41 -12.04
N GLU A 71 9.74 -15.61 -11.03
CA GLU A 71 10.75 -14.99 -10.18
C GLU A 71 11.55 -16.04 -9.41
N LEU A 72 10.89 -17.05 -8.84
CA LEU A 72 11.53 -18.15 -8.13
C LEU A 72 12.52 -18.90 -9.04
N ARG A 73 12.09 -19.28 -10.26
CA ARG A 73 12.95 -19.94 -11.26
C ARG A 73 14.13 -19.07 -11.67
N THR A 74 13.90 -17.76 -11.80
CA THR A 74 14.97 -16.81 -12.14
C THR A 74 15.99 -16.72 -11.01
N LEU A 75 15.51 -16.68 -9.77
CA LEU A 75 16.35 -16.63 -8.58
C LEU A 75 17.15 -17.93 -8.40
N GLU A 76 16.50 -19.09 -8.54
CA GLU A 76 17.15 -20.40 -8.55
C GLU A 76 18.26 -20.46 -9.60
N LYS A 77 17.99 -20.01 -10.84
CA LYS A 77 19.00 -19.98 -11.90
C LYS A 77 20.19 -19.10 -11.53
N ARG A 78 19.96 -17.93 -10.91
CA ARG A 78 21.04 -17.03 -10.47
C ARG A 78 21.84 -17.65 -9.32
N VAL A 79 21.20 -18.34 -8.39
CA VAL A 79 21.88 -19.06 -7.31
C VAL A 79 22.77 -20.15 -7.89
N THR A 80 22.24 -21.00 -8.79
CA THR A 80 23.03 -22.05 -9.45
C THR A 80 24.18 -21.48 -10.30
N GLU A 81 23.98 -20.34 -10.96
CA GLU A 81 25.04 -19.66 -11.70
C GLU A 81 26.16 -19.16 -10.77
N ILE A 82 25.81 -18.61 -9.60
CA ILE A 82 26.78 -18.17 -8.60
C ILE A 82 27.52 -19.38 -8.01
N GLU A 83 26.82 -20.44 -7.64
CA GLU A 83 27.42 -21.68 -7.13
C GLU A 83 28.38 -22.31 -8.15
N SER A 84 27.98 -22.41 -9.41
CA SER A 84 28.85 -22.95 -10.47
C SER A 84 30.09 -22.09 -10.72
N ARG A 85 30.00 -20.76 -10.60
CA ARG A 85 31.16 -19.87 -10.67
C ARG A 85 32.11 -20.06 -9.49
N LEU A 86 31.59 -20.24 -8.28
CA LEU A 86 32.42 -20.51 -7.10
C LEU A 86 33.17 -21.84 -7.25
N VAL A 87 32.49 -22.91 -7.69
CA VAL A 87 33.13 -24.23 -7.92
C VAL A 87 34.18 -24.18 -9.04
N THR A 88 33.96 -23.38 -10.10
CA THR A 88 34.92 -23.23 -11.20
C THR A 88 36.11 -22.34 -10.83
N SER A 89 35.88 -21.30 -10.01
CA SER A 89 36.95 -20.45 -9.46
C SER A 89 37.84 -21.19 -8.47
N GLU A 90 37.34 -22.17 -7.74
CA GLU A 90 38.15 -23.04 -6.87
C GLU A 90 39.05 -24.00 -7.65
N ALA A 91 38.68 -24.41 -8.87
CA ALA A 91 39.50 -25.30 -9.71
C ALA A 91 40.65 -24.61 -10.46
N THR A 92 40.71 -23.27 -10.48
CA THR A 92 41.80 -22.49 -11.15
C THR A 92 42.61 -21.63 -10.17
N SER A 93 42.39 -21.78 -8.86
CA SER A 93 43.08 -20.98 -7.83
C SER A 93 43.72 -21.83 -6.73
N THR A 94 44.43 -22.91 -7.09
CA THR A 94 45.50 -23.46 -6.24
C THR A 94 46.78 -22.69 -6.52
N GLY A 95 46.97 -21.56 -5.83
CA GLY A 95 48.16 -20.75 -6.08
C GLY A 95 48.35 -19.46 -5.27
N SER A 96 47.78 -19.30 -4.07
CA SER A 96 48.43 -18.53 -3.00
C SER A 96 47.69 -18.76 -1.68
N TYR A 97 48.38 -19.37 -0.73
CA TYR A 97 47.93 -19.47 0.65
C TYR A 97 47.84 -18.05 1.23
N ILE A 98 46.65 -17.51 1.38
CA ILE A 98 46.43 -16.39 2.31
C ILE A 98 46.10 -17.03 3.65
N THR A 99 47.14 -17.19 4.46
CA THR A 99 47.04 -17.29 5.92
C THR A 99 46.08 -16.22 6.44
N PRO A 100 45.18 -16.54 7.39
CA PRO A 100 44.33 -15.54 8.02
C PRO A 100 45.23 -14.59 8.81
N ASN A 101 45.57 -13.45 8.20
CA ASN A 101 46.31 -12.38 8.86
C ASN A 101 45.27 -11.53 9.60
N ASP A 102 45.20 -11.73 10.91
CA ASP A 102 44.32 -11.04 11.87
C ASP A 102 44.42 -9.51 11.82
N GLU A 103 45.34 -8.90 11.06
CA GLU A 103 45.47 -7.44 10.99
C GLU A 103 44.31 -6.71 10.29
N ASN A 104 43.61 -7.35 9.35
CA ASN A 104 42.50 -6.71 8.63
C ASN A 104 41.19 -6.67 9.43
N SER A 105 40.97 -7.60 10.37
CA SER A 105 39.81 -7.57 11.27
C SER A 105 39.93 -6.45 12.29
N TYR A 106 41.14 -6.14 12.76
CA TYR A 106 41.39 -4.99 13.65
C TYR A 106 41.18 -3.63 12.95
N GLN A 107 41.59 -3.50 11.68
CA GLN A 107 41.39 -2.24 10.94
C GLN A 107 39.93 -1.98 10.55
N LEU A 108 39.17 -3.04 10.25
CA LEU A 108 37.74 -2.93 9.95
C LEU A 108 36.94 -2.55 11.20
N ASN A 109 37.28 -3.14 12.35
CA ASN A 109 36.67 -2.81 13.64
C ASN A 109 37.00 -1.38 14.08
N ALA A 110 38.24 -0.92 13.95
CA ALA A 110 38.62 0.45 14.32
C ALA A 110 37.84 1.52 13.51
N LYS A 111 37.69 1.31 12.20
CA LYS A 111 36.91 2.20 11.33
C LYS A 111 35.41 2.17 11.64
N TYR A 112 34.88 0.99 11.95
CA TYR A 112 33.49 0.82 12.37
C TYR A 112 33.19 1.59 13.66
N GLU A 113 34.06 1.47 14.67
CA GLU A 113 33.92 2.19 15.93
C GLU A 113 33.97 3.71 15.74
N GLU A 114 34.85 4.20 14.86
CA GLU A 114 34.97 5.62 14.56
C GLU A 114 33.70 6.19 13.90
N VAL A 115 33.16 5.48 12.91
CA VAL A 115 31.88 5.84 12.25
C VAL A 115 30.74 5.91 13.26
N LEU A 116 30.63 4.90 14.13
CA LEU A 116 29.60 4.88 15.15
C LEU A 116 29.77 5.99 16.19
N LYS A 117 31.00 6.29 16.60
CA LYS A 117 31.28 7.37 17.56
C LYS A 117 30.86 8.73 17.00
N LEU A 118 31.23 9.02 15.75
CA LEU A 118 30.86 10.28 15.10
C LEU A 118 29.34 10.36 14.89
N TYR A 119 28.71 9.29 14.39
CA TYR A 119 27.26 9.28 14.21
C TYR A 119 26.49 9.45 15.53
N ASN A 120 26.91 8.76 16.60
CA ASN A 120 26.31 8.91 17.94
C ASN A 120 26.54 10.30 18.55
N SER A 121 27.56 11.03 18.09
CA SER A 121 27.84 12.41 18.51
C SER A 121 26.98 13.43 17.76
N GLY A 122 26.09 12.99 16.86
CA GLY A 122 25.15 13.85 16.13
C GLY A 122 25.64 14.33 14.76
N TYR A 123 26.78 13.83 14.26
CA TYR A 123 27.26 14.15 12.91
C TYR A 123 26.39 13.51 11.84
N SER A 124 26.17 14.24 10.74
CA SER A 124 25.47 13.74 9.56
C SER A 124 26.31 12.71 8.80
N ILE A 125 25.66 11.87 7.99
CA ILE A 125 26.34 10.83 7.18
C ILE A 125 27.41 11.45 6.27
N ASP A 126 27.14 12.64 5.72
CA ASP A 126 28.07 13.37 4.85
C ASP A 126 29.33 13.81 5.59
N GLU A 127 29.18 14.32 6.81
CA GLU A 127 30.31 14.75 7.65
C GLU A 127 31.13 13.56 8.14
N VAL A 128 30.48 12.44 8.47
CA VAL A 128 31.17 11.20 8.83
C VAL A 128 31.99 10.70 7.64
N ALA A 129 31.42 10.65 6.44
CA ALA A 129 32.11 10.23 5.22
C ALA A 129 33.38 11.05 4.94
N GLN A 130 33.29 12.38 5.11
CA GLN A 130 34.45 13.26 4.93
C GLN A 130 35.53 13.04 5.99
N LYS A 131 35.15 12.77 7.24
CA LYS A 131 36.09 12.60 8.36
C LYS A 131 36.78 11.23 8.35
N THR A 132 36.04 10.18 8.02
CA THR A 132 36.55 8.80 8.08
C THR A 132 37.07 8.30 6.73
N ASN A 133 36.87 9.07 5.65
CA ASN A 133 37.14 8.65 4.27
C ASN A 133 36.48 7.31 3.92
N ILE A 134 35.25 7.12 4.40
CA ILE A 134 34.42 5.92 4.15
C ILE A 134 33.25 6.34 3.27
N SER A 135 32.84 5.48 2.35
CA SER A 135 31.74 5.80 1.44
C SER A 135 30.40 5.89 2.18
N HIS A 136 29.48 6.70 1.65
CA HIS A 136 28.11 6.80 2.17
C HIS A 136 27.39 5.45 2.21
N ALA A 137 27.67 4.56 1.25
CA ALA A 137 27.07 3.23 1.19
C ALA A 137 27.54 2.35 2.36
N GLU A 138 28.84 2.37 2.65
CA GLU A 138 29.43 1.64 3.78
C GLU A 138 28.94 2.18 5.12
N ILE A 139 28.83 3.50 5.29
CA ILE A 139 28.28 4.10 6.52
C ILE A 139 26.82 3.66 6.73
N LYS A 140 25.99 3.69 5.68
CA LYS A 140 24.60 3.21 5.75
C LYS A 140 24.53 1.73 6.11
N LEU A 141 25.43 0.91 5.56
CA LEU A 141 25.52 -0.51 5.89
C LEU A 141 25.91 -0.70 7.36
N ILE A 142 26.94 -0.02 7.84
CA ILE A 142 27.41 -0.03 9.24
C ILE A 142 26.27 0.30 10.21
N LEU A 143 25.51 1.36 9.92
CA LEU A 143 24.37 1.79 10.73
C LEU A 143 23.21 0.79 10.66
N GLY A 144 22.93 0.23 9.49
CA GLY A 144 21.90 -0.80 9.30
C GLY A 144 22.22 -2.08 10.05
N LEU A 145 23.48 -2.49 10.09
CA LEU A 145 23.95 -3.64 10.87
C LEU A 145 23.83 -3.39 12.38
N LYS A 146 24.18 -2.19 12.85
CA LYS A 146 24.00 -1.78 14.25
C LYS A 146 22.52 -1.81 14.66
N GLN A 147 21.62 -1.29 13.83
CA GLN A 147 20.18 -1.27 14.12
C GLN A 147 19.60 -2.69 14.22
N LYS A 148 20.12 -3.62 13.42
CA LYS A 148 19.75 -5.05 13.46
C LYS A 148 20.39 -5.83 14.60
N GLY A 149 21.19 -5.19 15.46
CA GLY A 149 21.72 -5.80 16.68
C GLY A 149 22.96 -6.67 16.47
N TYR A 150 23.64 -6.59 15.33
CA TYR A 150 24.94 -7.24 15.14
C TYR A 150 26.00 -6.48 15.93
N LYS A 151 26.24 -6.92 17.16
CA LYS A 151 27.41 -6.53 17.94
C LYS A 151 28.57 -7.46 17.57
N ASN A 152 29.59 -6.90 16.92
CA ASN A 152 30.90 -7.48 16.62
C ASN A 152 30.92 -8.51 15.47
N VAL A 153 31.56 -8.13 14.36
CA VAL A 153 32.38 -9.03 13.52
C VAL A 153 33.79 -8.51 13.61
#